data_AF-A0A5E7GFN6-F1
#
_entry.id   AF-A0A5E7GFN6-F1
#
_cell.length_a   1.000
_cell.length_b   1.000
_cell.length_c   1.000
_cell.angle_alpha   90.00
_cell.angle_beta   90.00
_cell.angle_gamma   90.00
#
_symmetry.space_group_name_H-M   'P 1'
#
loop_
_entity.id
_entity.type
_entity.pdbx_description
1 polymer ?
#
loop_
_entity_poly.entity_id
_entity_poly.type
_entity_poly.pdbx_seq_one_letter_code
_entity_poly.pdbx_strand_id
1 'polypeptide(L)'
;MIKRIDEMLKLWAEDLHSDPQGSELGGGNMIAMLMECKGELIRGTRGSRVLLDESADIELIVNKHLAPQQSVIVREHYCNHESFLSQKYTHCGCSRDTYYQRLHEAHLCIAGMLMGKAA
;
A
#
# COMPACT_ATOMS: atom_id res chain seq x y z
N MET A 1 -6.61 -0.27 16.06
CA MET A 1 -6.31 -0.91 14.75
C MET A 1 -7.61 -1.41 14.14
N ILE A 2 -7.97 -0.94 12.95
CA ILE A 2 -9.18 -1.43 12.24
C ILE A 2 -8.77 -2.65 11.43
N LYS A 3 -9.29 -3.84 11.79
CA LYS A 3 -8.87 -5.12 11.19
C LYS A 3 -8.89 -5.11 9.66
N ARG A 4 -9.97 -4.60 9.04
CA ARG A 4 -10.07 -4.53 7.57
C ARG A 4 -8.96 -3.68 6.95
N ILE A 5 -8.69 -2.50 7.52
CA ILE A 5 -7.66 -1.58 7.02
C ILE A 5 -6.26 -2.16 7.22
N ASP A 6 -6.05 -2.85 8.35
CA ASP A 6 -4.81 -3.56 8.62
C ASP A 6 -4.51 -4.63 7.56
N GLU A 7 -5.51 -5.45 7.20
CA GLU A 7 -5.35 -6.45 6.14
C GLU A 7 -5.13 -5.81 4.76
N MET A 8 -5.85 -4.73 4.43
CA MET A 8 -5.62 -4.01 3.16
C MET A 8 -4.20 -3.43 3.09
N LEU A 9 -3.67 -2.89 4.19
CA LEU A 9 -2.31 -2.36 4.25
C LEU A 9 -1.24 -3.45 4.14
N LYS A 10 -1.49 -4.65 4.69
CA LYS A 10 -0.61 -5.81 4.47
C LYS A 10 -0.58 -6.20 3.00
N LEU A 11 -1.74 -6.34 2.38
CA LEU A 11 -1.84 -6.67 0.95
C LEU A 11 -1.17 -5.62 0.06
N TRP A 12 -1.36 -4.33 0.35
CA TRP A 12 -0.66 -3.25 -0.34
C TRP A 12 0.86 -3.34 -0.16
N ALA A 13 1.35 -3.62 1.04
CA ALA A 13 2.78 -3.76 1.27
C ALA A 13 3.35 -5.01 0.60
N GLU A 14 2.61 -6.12 0.57
CA GLU A 14 2.99 -7.32 -0.18
C GLU A 14 3.06 -7.04 -1.68
N ASP A 15 2.11 -6.28 -2.24
CA ASP A 15 2.11 -5.86 -3.65
C ASP A 15 3.33 -4.99 -3.98
N LEU A 16 3.71 -4.07 -3.09
CA LEU A 16 4.89 -3.23 -3.25
C LEU A 16 6.22 -4.02 -3.26
N HIS A 17 6.32 -5.08 -2.45
CA HIS A 17 7.52 -5.95 -2.41
C HIS A 17 7.46 -7.10 -3.43
N SER A 18 6.29 -7.33 -4.03
CA SER A 18 6.14 -8.19 -5.20
C SER A 18 6.69 -7.44 -6.41
N ASP A 19 7.96 -7.03 -6.33
CA ASP A 19 8.66 -6.39 -7.43
C ASP A 19 8.66 -7.38 -8.61
N PRO A 20 7.98 -7.04 -9.72
CA PRO A 20 8.08 -7.85 -10.91
C PRO A 20 9.51 -7.67 -11.38
N GLN A 21 10.31 -8.73 -11.47
CA GLN A 21 11.59 -8.69 -12.20
C GLN A 21 11.40 -8.46 -13.72
N GLY A 22 10.63 -7.43 -14.09
CA GLY A 22 10.26 -7.06 -15.45
C GLY A 22 9.08 -6.09 -15.57
N SER A 23 8.82 -5.17 -14.63
CA SER A 23 7.80 -4.13 -14.87
C SER A 23 8.27 -2.72 -14.56
N GLU A 24 8.77 -2.09 -15.63
CA GLU A 24 8.78 -0.64 -15.83
C GLU A 24 7.34 -0.09 -15.90
N LEU A 25 6.56 -0.21 -14.82
CA LEU A 25 5.25 0.44 -14.70
C LEU A 25 5.35 1.82 -14.04
N GLY A 26 6.50 2.47 -14.21
CA GLY A 26 6.59 3.92 -14.30
C GLY A 26 6.25 4.38 -15.73
N GLY A 27 4.97 4.51 -16.06
CA GLY A 27 4.54 5.26 -17.25
C GLY A 27 4.55 4.55 -18.61
N GLY A 28 4.41 3.22 -18.66
CA GLY A 28 4.30 2.45 -19.91
C GLY A 28 2.90 2.55 -20.54
N ASN A 29 2.80 3.28 -21.66
CA ASN A 29 1.61 3.41 -22.50
C ASN A 29 0.97 2.04 -22.82
N MET A 30 -0.33 1.87 -22.56
CA MET A 30 -1.13 0.63 -22.74
C MET A 30 -0.96 -0.05 -24.12
N ILE A 31 -0.51 0.69 -25.13
CA ILE A 31 -0.24 0.17 -26.48
C ILE A 31 0.98 -0.77 -26.53
N ALA A 32 1.98 -0.60 -25.65
CA ALA A 32 3.16 -1.47 -25.62
C ALA A 32 2.80 -2.90 -25.15
N MET A 33 1.96 -3.01 -24.11
CA MET A 33 1.48 -4.31 -23.61
C MET A 33 0.67 -5.09 -24.66
N LEU A 34 -0.04 -4.40 -25.56
CA LEU A 34 -0.82 -5.05 -26.63
C LEU A 34 0.07 -5.59 -27.75
N MET A 35 1.25 -5.01 -27.99
CA MET A 35 2.19 -5.52 -29.02
C MET A 35 3.02 -6.70 -28.53
N GLU A 36 3.36 -6.75 -27.24
CA GLU A 36 4.20 -7.81 -26.67
C GLU A 36 3.50 -9.16 -26.58
N CYS A 37 2.17 -9.19 -26.41
CA CYS A 37 1.41 -10.44 -26.24
C CYS A 37 0.98 -11.16 -27.53
N LYS A 38 1.38 -10.74 -28.74
CA LYS A 38 0.99 -11.38 -30.03
C LYS A 38 -0.49 -11.81 -30.11
N GLY A 39 -1.41 -11.10 -29.44
CA GLY A 39 -2.84 -11.40 -29.43
C GLY A 39 -3.32 -12.52 -28.50
N GLU A 40 -2.48 -13.13 -27.65
CA GLU A 40 -2.94 -14.15 -26.69
C GLU A 40 -2.77 -13.71 -25.23
N LEU A 41 -3.89 -13.24 -24.69
CA LEU A 41 -4.05 -12.87 -23.29
C LEU A 41 -4.15 -14.16 -22.44
N ILE A 42 -3.01 -14.72 -22.01
CA ILE A 42 -3.04 -15.76 -20.96
C ILE A 42 -3.35 -15.07 -19.64
N ARG A 43 -4.65 -14.94 -19.37
CA ARG A 43 -5.19 -14.50 -18.09
C ARG A 43 -4.72 -15.46 -17.01
N GLY A 44 -3.77 -15.01 -16.20
CA GLY A 44 -3.48 -15.61 -14.91
C GLY A 44 -4.77 -15.73 -14.11
N THR A 45 -5.21 -16.96 -13.91
CA THR A 45 -6.34 -17.30 -13.05
C THR A 45 -5.95 -16.99 -11.60
N ARG A 46 -6.45 -15.87 -11.07
CA ARG A 46 -6.86 -15.70 -9.65
C ARG A 46 -7.49 -14.31 -9.49
N GLY A 47 -8.80 -14.22 -9.74
CA GLY A 47 -9.74 -13.27 -9.11
C GLY A 47 -9.49 -11.76 -9.10
N SER A 48 -8.46 -11.22 -9.75
CA SER A 48 -7.89 -9.91 -9.39
C SER A 48 -8.18 -8.80 -10.41
N ARG A 49 -9.36 -8.20 -10.33
CA ARG A 49 -9.59 -6.83 -10.85
C ARG A 49 -10.00 -5.85 -9.75
N VAL A 50 -10.59 -6.35 -8.67
CA VAL A 50 -11.05 -5.56 -7.52
C VAL A 50 -9.90 -5.21 -6.57
N LEU A 51 -8.91 -6.10 -6.40
CA LEU A 51 -7.78 -5.88 -5.48
C LEU A 51 -6.77 -4.83 -6.01
N LEU A 52 -6.57 -4.75 -7.33
CA LEU A 52 -5.68 -3.76 -7.94
C LEU A 52 -6.19 -2.33 -7.72
N ASP A 53 -7.51 -2.14 -7.70
CA ASP A 53 -8.14 -0.84 -7.45
C ASP A 53 -7.94 -0.40 -5.99
N GLU A 54 -8.09 -1.33 -5.04
CA GLU A 54 -7.90 -1.05 -3.62
C GLU A 54 -6.43 -0.77 -3.25
N SER A 55 -5.46 -1.50 -3.81
CA SER A 55 -4.03 -1.24 -3.57
C SER A 55 -3.57 0.12 -4.11
N ALA A 56 -4.02 0.50 -5.31
CA ALA A 56 -3.73 1.80 -5.90
C ALA A 56 -4.31 2.96 -5.08
N ASP A 57 -5.53 2.77 -4.54
CA ASP A 57 -6.17 3.73 -3.65
C ASP A 57 -5.42 3.89 -2.33
N ILE A 58 -4.99 2.78 -1.71
CA ILE A 58 -4.14 2.81 -0.52
C ILE A 58 -2.83 3.55 -0.81
N GLU A 59 -2.18 3.26 -1.93
CA GLU A 59 -0.93 3.92 -2.30
C GLU A 59 -1.12 5.43 -2.47
N LEU A 60 -2.19 5.86 -3.16
CA LEU A 60 -2.52 7.27 -3.31
C LEU A 60 -2.77 7.93 -1.96
N ILE A 61 -3.54 7.30 -1.08
CA ILE A 61 -3.83 7.82 0.27
C ILE A 61 -2.54 7.95 1.08
N VAL A 62 -1.71 6.91 1.12
CA VAL A 62 -0.46 6.89 1.89
C VAL A 62 0.52 7.94 1.39
N ASN A 63 0.59 8.18 0.08
CA ASN A 63 1.56 9.11 -0.52
C ASN A 63 1.09 10.56 -0.59
N LYS A 64 -0.22 10.82 -0.68
CA LYS A 64 -0.76 12.17 -0.96
C LYS A 64 -1.66 12.73 0.12
N HIS A 65 -2.34 11.89 0.89
CA HIS A 65 -3.41 12.34 1.77
C HIS A 65 -3.11 12.16 3.27
N LEU A 66 -2.23 11.22 3.62
CA LEU A 66 -1.73 11.12 4.99
C LEU A 66 -0.78 12.27 5.33
N ALA A 67 -0.79 12.69 6.59
CA ALA A 67 0.24 13.60 7.10
C ALA A 67 1.62 12.93 6.96
N PRO A 68 2.70 13.70 6.72
CA PRO A 68 4.04 13.14 6.48
C PRO A 68 4.49 12.15 7.55
N GLN A 69 4.22 12.46 8.83
CA GLN A 69 4.58 11.61 9.97
C GLN A 69 3.79 10.29 9.99
N GLN A 70 2.53 10.30 9.57
CA GLN A 70 1.69 9.09 9.48
C GLN A 70 2.10 8.23 8.29
N SER A 71 2.41 8.84 7.14
CA SER A 71 2.90 8.14 5.95
C SER A 71 4.21 7.39 6.22
N VAL A 72 5.15 8.01 6.93
CA VAL A 72 6.41 7.36 7.33
C VAL A 72 6.14 6.19 8.26
N ILE A 73 5.26 6.34 9.26
CA ILE A 73 4.92 5.27 10.20
C ILE A 73 4.25 4.10 9.50
N VAL A 74 3.32 4.35 8.58
CA VAL A 74 2.65 3.28 7.80
C VAL A 74 3.66 2.52 6.96
N ARG A 75 4.52 3.22 6.21
CA ARG A 75 5.58 2.59 5.41
C ARG A 75 6.54 1.79 6.28
N GLU A 76 7.02 2.37 7.38
CA GLU A 76 7.91 1.67 8.31
C GLU A 76 7.24 0.44 8.94
N HIS A 77 5.96 0.54 9.26
CA HIS A 77 5.22 -0.55 9.90
C HIS A 77 5.04 -1.74 8.97
N TYR A 78 4.49 -1.49 7.78
CA TYR A 78 4.06 -2.53 6.86
C TYR A 78 5.11 -2.94 5.83
N CYS A 79 6.07 -2.07 5.49
CA CYS A 79 7.07 -2.40 4.47
C CYS A 79 8.35 -3.00 5.07
N ASN A 80 8.81 -2.51 6.22
CA ASN A 80 10.06 -2.99 6.83
C ASN A 80 9.82 -4.23 7.71
N HIS A 81 9.90 -5.43 7.14
CA HIS A 81 9.65 -6.67 7.90
C HIS A 81 10.85 -7.14 8.74
N GLU A 82 12.07 -6.71 8.40
CA GLU A 82 13.30 -7.25 9.01
C GLU A 82 13.69 -6.54 10.30
N SER A 83 13.25 -5.29 10.50
CA SER A 83 13.64 -4.49 11.66
C SER A 83 12.83 -4.80 12.92
N PHE A 84 13.51 -4.78 14.07
CA PHE A 84 12.85 -4.84 15.36
C PHE A 84 11.98 -3.62 15.60
N LEU A 85 10.90 -3.78 16.36
CA LEU A 85 10.00 -2.69 16.71
C LEU A 85 10.71 -1.48 17.34
N SER A 86 11.72 -1.70 18.18
CA SER A 86 12.53 -0.62 18.78
C SER A 86 13.28 0.21 17.74
N GLN A 87 13.76 -0.43 16.67
CA GLN A 87 14.42 0.24 15.55
C GLN A 87 13.40 1.05 14.74
N LYS A 88 12.20 0.51 14.50
CA LYS A 88 11.10 1.23 13.84
C LYS A 88 10.69 2.49 14.60
N TYR A 89 10.58 2.42 15.93
CA TYR A 89 10.25 3.57 16.77
C TYR A 89 11.30 4.67 16.66
N THR A 90 12.58 4.27 16.69
CA THR A 90 13.72 5.17 16.54
C THR A 90 13.71 5.82 15.16
N HIS A 91 13.48 5.05 14.10
CA HIS A 91 13.39 5.56 12.73
C HIS A 91 12.25 6.57 12.57
N CYS A 92 11.10 6.31 13.19
CA CYS A 92 9.96 7.23 13.21
C CYS A 92 10.12 8.41 14.19
N GLY A 93 11.21 8.46 14.95
CA GLY A 93 11.51 9.52 15.91
C GLY A 93 10.48 9.65 17.03
N CYS A 94 9.86 8.55 17.46
CA CYS A 94 8.79 8.59 18.45
C CYS A 94 8.85 7.45 19.49
N SER A 95 8.19 7.63 20.62
CA SER A 95 8.02 6.57 21.61
C SER A 95 7.08 5.48 21.08
N ARG A 96 7.07 4.32 21.74
CA ARG A 96 6.15 3.21 21.43
C ARG A 96 4.68 3.67 21.43
N ASP A 97 4.29 4.44 22.43
CA ASP A 97 2.89 4.80 22.62
C ASP A 97 2.45 5.81 21.54
N THR A 98 3.30 6.79 21.24
CA THR A 98 3.08 7.73 20.12
C THR A 98 3.08 7.02 18.76
N TYR A 99 3.91 5.99 18.58
CA TYR A 99 3.95 5.19 17.36
C TYR A 99 2.61 4.53 17.08
N TYR A 100 2.06 3.80 18.06
CA TYR A 100 0.77 3.12 17.89
C TYR A 100 -0.41 4.08 17.83
N GLN A 101 -0.35 5.21 18.53
CA GLN A 101 -1.35 6.27 18.41
C GLN A 101 -1.41 6.80 16.98
N ARG A 102 -0.26 7.19 16.41
CA ARG A 102 -0.18 7.70 15.03
C ARG A 102 -0.56 6.63 14.00
N LEU A 103 -0.18 5.37 14.22
CA LEU A 103 -0.59 4.26 13.37
C LEU A 103 -2.13 4.09 13.40
N HIS A 104 -2.74 4.19 14.58
CA HIS A 104 -4.19 4.14 14.71
C HIS A 104 -4.88 5.32 14.02
N GLU A 105 -4.37 6.54 14.18
CA GLU A 105 -4.88 7.73 13.48
C GLU A 105 -4.78 7.58 11.96
N ALA A 106 -3.67 7.01 11.46
CA ALA A 106 -3.51 6.70 10.04
C ALA A 106 -4.58 5.72 9.56
N HIS A 107 -4.89 4.67 10.34
CA HIS A 107 -5.98 3.74 10.01
C HIS A 107 -7.34 4.42 9.93
N LEU A 108 -7.65 5.33 10.86
CA LEU A 108 -8.89 6.09 10.85
C LEU A 108 -8.98 6.99 9.60
N CYS A 109 -7.89 7.65 9.26
CA CYS A 109 -7.79 8.53 8.11
C CYS A 109 -8.01 7.76 6.79
N ILE A 110 -7.31 6.63 6.63
CA ILE A 110 -7.48 5.74 5.48
C ILE A 110 -8.92 5.22 5.40
N ALA A 111 -9.48 4.73 6.51
CA ALA A 111 -10.85 4.24 6.54
C ALA A 111 -11.86 5.31 6.10
N GLY A 112 -11.70 6.55 6.61
CA GLY A 112 -12.56 7.67 6.26
C GLY A 112 -12.51 8.02 4.78
N MET A 113 -11.33 8.02 4.18
CA MET A 113 -11.18 8.30 2.74
C MET A 113 -11.74 7.20 1.86
N LEU A 114 -11.51 5.94 2.20
CA LEU A 114 -12.05 4.81 1.43
C LEU A 114 -13.59 4.75 1.51
N MET A 115 -14.17 5.02 2.68
CA MET A 115 -15.64 5.08 2.82
C MET A 115 -16.24 6.30 2.11
N GLY A 116 -15.56 7.46 2.13
CA GLY A 116 -16.00 8.66 1.43
C GLY A 116 -15.96 8.54 -0.10
N LYS A 117 -15.14 7.61 -0.63
CA LYS A 117 -15.05 7.30 -2.06
C LYS A 117 -16.12 6.32 -2.55
N ALA A 118 -16.68 5.53 -1.63
CA ALA A 118 -17.73 4.55 -1.90
C ALA A 118 -19.17 5.13 -1.82
N ALA A 119 -19.31 6.42 -1.51
CA ALA A 119 -20.59 7.11 -1.29
C ALA A 119 -21.07 7.89 -2.52
#